data_AF-A0A259KJA6-F1
#
_entry.id   AF-A0A259KJA6-F1
#
_cell.length_a   1.000
_cell.length_b   1.000
_cell.length_c   1.000
_cell.angle_alpha   90.00
_cell.angle_beta   90.00
_cell.angle_gamma   90.00
#
_symmetry.space_group_name_H-M   'P 1'
#
loop_
_entity.id
_entity.type
_entity.pdbx_description
1 polymer ?
#
loop_
_entity_poly.entity_id
_entity_poly.type
_entity_poly.pdbx_seq_one_letter_code
_entity_poly.pdbx_strand_id
1 'polypeptide(L)'
;MSERVLLGMLTPSSNTVLEPVTQAMVAGLPEVSAHFGRFKVTEIALSDRALAQFDDGEILRAAELLAHAKVEVIAWNGTSSGWLGFEADARLCERITAATGIKATTSMLALN
;
A
#
# COMPACT_ATOMS: atom_id res chain seq x y z
N MET A 1 2.44 -12.16 -26.69
CA MET A 1 2.88 -12.08 -25.28
C MET A 1 1.62 -11.85 -24.47
N SER A 2 1.37 -12.59 -23.39
CA SER A 2 0.26 -12.25 -22.50
C SER A 2 0.55 -10.87 -21.89
N GLU A 3 -0.53 -10.12 -21.63
CA GLU A 3 -0.43 -8.85 -20.92
C GLU A 3 0.08 -9.15 -19.50
N ARG A 4 1.13 -8.44 -19.08
CA ARG A 4 1.70 -8.60 -17.73
C ARG A 4 0.82 -7.87 -16.73
N VAL A 5 0.65 -8.47 -15.55
CA VAL A 5 -0.04 -7.86 -14.42
C VAL A 5 0.97 -7.33 -13.40
N LEU A 6 0.96 -6.02 -13.12
CA LEU A 6 1.93 -5.36 -12.24
C LEU A 6 1.25 -4.83 -10.97
N LEU A 7 1.56 -5.42 -9.81
CA LEU A 7 0.99 -5.03 -8.52
C LEU A 7 1.95 -4.11 -7.75
N GLY A 8 1.48 -2.94 -7.32
CA GLY A 8 2.22 -2.05 -6.43
C GLY A 8 1.85 -2.26 -4.97
N MET A 9 2.84 -2.47 -4.11
CA MET A 9 2.65 -2.78 -2.70
C MET A 9 3.34 -1.71 -1.84
N LEU A 10 2.55 -0.90 -1.15
CA LEU A 10 3.07 0.04 -0.16
C LEU A 10 3.37 -0.71 1.13
N THR A 11 4.63 -0.66 1.56
CA THR A 11 5.20 -1.46 2.64
C THR A 11 5.75 -0.57 3.76
N PRO A 12 5.27 -0.68 5.00
CA PRO A 12 5.91 -0.04 6.15
C PRO A 12 7.39 -0.46 6.25
N SER A 13 8.31 0.47 6.54
CA SER A 13 9.75 0.19 6.58
C SER A 13 10.16 -0.90 7.57
N SER A 14 9.37 -1.17 8.61
CA SER A 14 9.63 -2.23 9.59
C SER A 14 9.02 -3.59 9.21
N ASN A 15 8.15 -3.66 8.20
CA ASN A 15 7.44 -4.88 7.84
C ASN A 15 8.33 -5.81 6.99
N THR A 16 8.69 -6.97 7.53
CA THR A 16 9.50 -8.00 6.85
C THR A 16 8.67 -9.19 6.35
N VAL A 17 7.38 -9.24 6.67
CA VAL A 17 6.48 -10.36 6.35
C VAL A 17 5.82 -10.18 4.99
N LEU A 18 5.42 -8.94 4.67
CA LEU A 18 4.61 -8.64 3.50
C LEU A 18 5.23 -9.09 2.18
N GLU A 19 6.49 -8.72 1.94
CA GLU A 19 7.13 -8.92 0.64
C GLU A 19 7.34 -10.43 0.35
N PRO A 20 7.88 -11.24 1.28
CA PRO A 20 7.99 -12.69 1.06
C PRO A 20 6.64 -13.38 0.86
N VAL A 21 5.61 -13.00 1.63
CA VAL A 21 4.27 -13.59 1.51
C VAL A 21 3.63 -13.22 0.17
N THR A 22 3.73 -11.96 -0.25
CA THR A 22 3.19 -11.51 -1.54
C THR A 22 3.86 -12.24 -2.69
N GLN A 23 5.19 -12.41 -2.63
CA GLN A 23 5.93 -13.16 -3.65
C GLN A 23 5.50 -14.64 -3.69
N ALA A 24 5.31 -15.27 -2.53
CA ALA A 24 4.83 -16.65 -2.46
C ALA A 24 3.41 -16.79 -3.04
N MET A 25 2.53 -15.80 -2.83
CA MET A 25 1.16 -15.80 -3.38
C MET A 25 1.15 -15.75 -4.90
N VAL A 26 2.02 -14.95 -5.52
CA VAL A 26 2.05 -14.77 -6.99
C VAL A 26 2.99 -15.75 -7.70
N ALA A 27 3.73 -16.59 -6.99
CA ALA A 27 4.76 -17.47 -7.57
C ALA A 27 4.24 -18.42 -8.66
N GLY A 28 2.96 -18.79 -8.63
CA GLY A 28 2.31 -19.65 -9.63
C GLY A 28 1.72 -18.91 -10.83
N LEU A 29 1.84 -17.58 -10.89
CA LEU A 29 1.22 -16.71 -11.88
C LEU A 29 2.32 -16.01 -12.71
N PRO A 30 2.81 -16.63 -13.80
CA PRO A 30 4.00 -16.16 -14.53
C PRO A 30 3.84 -14.77 -15.17
N GLU A 31 2.61 -14.32 -15.38
CA GLU A 31 2.28 -12.99 -15.89
C GLU A 31 2.23 -11.91 -14.81
N VAL A 32 2.20 -12.28 -13.51
CA VAL A 32 2.03 -11.36 -12.39
C VAL A 32 3.37 -11.05 -11.72
N SER A 33 3.63 -9.78 -11.41
CA SER A 33 4.77 -9.40 -10.57
C SER A 33 4.37 -8.35 -9.53
N ALA A 34 4.92 -8.48 -8.32
CA ALA A 34 4.75 -7.51 -7.24
C ALA A 34 5.96 -6.58 -7.12
N HIS A 35 5.71 -5.29 -6.94
CA HIS A 35 6.67 -4.20 -6.82
C HIS A 35 6.43 -3.44 -5.51
N PHE A 36 7.48 -3.15 -4.74
CA PHE A 36 7.33 -2.66 -3.36
C PHE A 36 7.87 -1.23 -3.21
N GLY A 37 7.05 -0.36 -2.63
CA GLY A 37 7.41 0.99 -2.23
C GLY A 37 7.43 1.08 -0.72
N ARG A 38 8.60 1.34 -0.13
CA ARG A 38 8.76 1.46 1.32
C ARG A 38 8.62 2.90 1.78
N PHE A 39 7.95 3.10 2.90
CA PHE A 39 7.84 4.39 3.58
C PHE A 39 8.14 4.25 5.07
N LYS A 40 8.62 5.33 5.68
CA LYS A 40 9.11 5.29 7.07
C LYS A 40 7.95 5.09 8.05
N VAL A 41 7.93 3.94 8.70
CA VAL A 41 7.08 3.63 9.86
C VAL A 41 7.94 2.81 10.81
N THR A 42 8.27 3.41 11.96
CA THR A 42 9.16 2.79 12.96
C THR A 42 8.45 2.40 14.24
N GLU A 43 7.25 2.94 14.50
CA GLU A 43 6.47 2.64 15.71
C GLU A 43 4.97 2.59 15.37
N ILE A 44 4.26 1.59 15.91
CA ILE A 44 2.79 1.54 15.96
C ILE A 44 2.40 2.00 17.37
N ALA A 45 2.36 3.30 17.60
CA ALA A 45 2.03 3.85 18.92
C ALA A 45 0.63 4.45 18.93
N LEU A 46 -0.11 4.24 20.03
CA LEU A 46 -1.46 4.77 20.27
C LEU A 46 -1.45 6.14 20.98
N SER A 47 -0.31 6.84 21.00
CA SER A 47 -0.24 8.17 21.63
C SER A 47 -0.81 9.25 20.70
N ASP A 48 -1.37 10.33 21.23
CA ASP A 48 -1.88 11.46 20.43
C ASP A 48 -0.81 12.05 19.48
N ARG A 49 0.47 11.91 19.85
CA ARG A 49 1.63 12.30 19.03
C ARG A 49 1.93 11.32 17.89
N ALA A 50 1.41 10.09 17.95
CA ALA A 50 1.49 9.07 16.92
C ALA A 50 0.29 9.09 15.97
N LEU A 51 -0.88 9.59 16.42
CA LEU A 51 -2.02 9.86 15.53
C LEU A 51 -1.72 10.99 14.53
N ALA A 52 -0.92 11.99 14.93
CA ALA A 52 -0.41 13.03 14.03
C ALA A 52 0.68 12.54 13.03
N GLN A 53 1.17 11.31 13.18
CA GLN A 53 2.15 10.69 12.26
C GLN A 53 1.49 9.99 11.06
N PHE A 54 0.15 9.90 11.03
CA PHE A 54 -0.58 9.56 9.81
C PHE A 54 -0.72 10.78 8.89
N ASP A 55 0.39 11.50 8.70
CA ASP A 55 0.55 12.30 7.50
C ASP A 55 0.72 11.31 6.34
N ASP A 56 -0.35 11.09 5.59
CA ASP A 56 -0.32 10.25 4.39
C ASP A 56 0.77 10.72 3.40
N GLY A 57 1.42 11.88 3.58
CA GLY A 57 2.50 12.38 2.73
C GLY A 57 3.67 11.41 2.51
N GLU A 58 4.08 10.59 3.48
CA GLU A 58 5.08 9.53 3.26
C GLU A 58 4.51 8.38 2.41
N ILE A 59 3.24 8.01 2.63
CA ILE A 59 2.54 6.98 1.85
C ILE A 59 2.37 7.44 0.40
N LEU A 60 1.96 8.69 0.19
CA LEU A 60 1.78 9.29 -1.13
C LEU A 60 3.10 9.39 -1.89
N ARG A 61 4.20 9.81 -1.25
CA ARG A 61 5.52 9.82 -1.89
C ARG A 61 5.97 8.42 -2.34
N ALA A 62 5.74 7.40 -1.51
CA ALA A 62 6.02 6.02 -1.92
C ALA A 62 5.09 5.55 -3.07
N ALA A 63 3.83 5.99 -3.09
CA ALA A 63 2.88 5.68 -4.14
C ALA A 63 3.26 6.34 -5.48
N GLU A 64 3.71 7.59 -5.46
CA GLU A 64 4.23 8.30 -6.64
C GLU A 64 5.43 7.57 -7.24
N LEU A 65 6.35 7.07 -6.41
CA LEU A 65 7.48 6.26 -6.89
C LEU A 65 7.04 4.93 -7.50
N LEU A 66 6.05 4.25 -6.90
CA LEU A 66 5.46 3.04 -7.49
C LEU A 66 4.76 3.33 -8.82
N ALA A 67 4.13 4.50 -8.97
CA ALA A 67 3.46 4.89 -10.20
C ALA A 67 4.41 4.98 -11.39
N HIS A 68 5.69 5.32 -11.18
CA HIS A 68 6.71 5.29 -12.24
C HIS A 68 6.90 3.90 -12.86
N ALA A 69 6.66 2.83 -12.09
CA ALA A 69 6.70 1.46 -12.59
C ALA A 69 5.45 1.06 -13.38
N LYS A 70 4.45 1.96 -13.50
CA LYS A 70 3.19 1.74 -14.22
C LYS A 70 2.45 0.50 -13.75
N VAL A 71 2.43 0.31 -12.43
CA VAL A 71 1.61 -0.72 -11.79
C VAL A 71 0.13 -0.47 -12.06
N GLU A 72 -0.67 -1.53 -12.15
CA GLU A 72 -2.11 -1.42 -12.44
C GLU A 72 -2.94 -1.07 -11.21
N VAL A 73 -2.43 -1.44 -10.02
CA VAL A 73 -3.06 -1.17 -8.74
C VAL A 73 -2.00 -0.91 -7.69
N ILE A 74 -2.31 -0.02 -6.75
CA ILE A 74 -1.48 0.25 -5.57
C ILE A 74 -2.25 -0.20 -4.32
N ALA A 75 -1.71 -1.17 -3.59
CA ALA A 75 -2.27 -1.66 -2.35
C ALA A 75 -1.48 -1.14 -1.14
N TRP A 76 -2.17 -0.49 -0.21
CA TRP A 76 -1.63 -0.22 1.11
C TRP A 76 -1.82 -1.42 2.04
N ASN A 77 -0.70 -1.98 2.49
CA ASN A 77 -0.66 -3.18 3.32
C ASN A 77 -0.54 -2.83 4.82
N GLY A 78 -1.41 -1.93 5.29
CA GLY A 78 -1.55 -1.57 6.70
C GLY A 78 -2.91 -1.98 7.24
N THR A 79 -2.95 -2.33 8.53
CA THR A 79 -4.18 -2.63 9.28
C THR A 79 -4.50 -1.56 10.32
N SER A 80 -3.74 -0.47 10.36
CA SER A 80 -3.90 0.60 11.36
C SER A 80 -5.26 1.29 11.27
N SER A 81 -5.92 1.22 10.12
CA SER A 81 -7.29 1.67 9.93
C SER A 81 -8.34 0.88 10.73
N GLY A 82 -8.02 -0.32 11.21
CA GLY A 82 -8.87 -1.03 12.19
C GLY A 82 -9.16 -0.20 13.45
N TRP A 83 -8.37 0.85 13.71
CA TRP A 83 -8.53 1.78 14.83
C TRP A 83 -9.06 3.17 14.41
N LEU A 84 -8.93 3.55 13.13
CA LEU A 84 -9.28 4.87 12.60
C LEU A 84 -10.62 4.88 11.83
N GLY A 85 -11.17 3.70 11.52
CA GLY A 85 -12.41 3.51 10.76
C GLY A 85 -12.19 3.42 9.25
N PHE A 86 -13.11 2.74 8.55
CA PHE A 86 -13.02 2.48 7.10
C PHE A 86 -13.02 3.75 6.22
N GLU A 87 -13.59 4.85 6.71
CA GLU A 87 -13.54 6.14 6.02
C GLU A 87 -12.11 6.65 5.85
N ALA A 88 -11.20 6.28 6.75
CA ALA A 88 -9.79 6.65 6.63
C ALA A 88 -9.11 5.93 5.45
N ASP A 89 -9.40 4.65 5.23
CA ASP A 89 -8.90 3.91 4.06
C ASP A 89 -9.50 4.44 2.77
N ALA A 90 -10.81 4.69 2.73
CA ALA A 90 -11.48 5.21 1.56
C ALA A 90 -10.85 6.54 1.13
N ARG A 91 -10.67 7.46 2.08
CA ARG A 91 -9.99 8.73 1.86
C ARG A 91 -8.54 8.53 1.40
N LEU A 92 -7.79 7.59 1.98
CA LEU A 92 -6.43 7.31 1.55
C LEU A 92 -6.38 6.78 0.11
N CYS A 93 -7.28 5.86 -0.26
CA CYS A 93 -7.39 5.36 -1.62
C CYS A 93 -7.68 6.48 -2.61
N GLU A 94 -8.64 7.37 -2.29
CA GLU A 94 -8.95 8.55 -3.11
C GLU A 94 -7.71 9.43 -3.29
N ARG A 95 -6.94 9.69 -2.22
CA ARG A 95 -5.72 10.49 -2.29
C ARG A 95 -4.63 9.84 -3.14
N ILE A 96 -4.41 8.53 -2.99
CA ILE A 96 -3.43 7.78 -3.81
C ILE A 96 -3.84 7.84 -5.28
N THR A 97 -5.11 7.58 -5.58
CA THR A 97 -5.62 7.64 -6.96
C THR A 97 -5.52 9.05 -7.53
N ALA A 98 -5.82 10.10 -6.76
CA ALA A 98 -5.65 11.47 -7.21
C ALA A 98 -4.18 11.83 -7.50
N ALA A 99 -3.23 11.36 -6.69
CA ALA A 99 -1.81 11.65 -6.85
C ALA A 99 -1.15 10.87 -8.00
N THR A 100 -1.62 9.66 -8.28
CA THR A 100 -0.93 8.71 -9.18
C THR A 100 -1.70 8.40 -10.46
N GLY A 101 -3.00 8.64 -10.49
CA GLY A 101 -3.91 8.16 -11.54
C GLY A 101 -4.16 6.64 -11.51
N ILE A 102 -3.60 5.91 -10.53
CA ILE A 102 -3.71 4.46 -10.42
C ILE A 102 -4.74 4.10 -9.35
N LYS A 103 -5.53 3.04 -9.60
CA LYS A 103 -6.52 2.55 -8.63
C LYS A 103 -5.81 2.11 -7.35
N ALA A 104 -6.39 2.46 -6.22
CA ALA A 104 -5.85 2.13 -4.91
C ALA A 104 -6.79 1.23 -4.11
N THR A 105 -6.21 0.40 -3.25
CA THR A 105 -6.94 -0.39 -2.24
C THR A 105 -6.13 -0.46 -0.94
N THR A 106 -6.75 -0.95 0.13
CA THR A 106 -6.10 -1.21 1.41
C THR A 106 -6.44 -2.61 1.89
N SER A 107 -5.61 -3.17 2.78
CA SER A 107 -5.92 -4.48 3.37
C SER A 107 -7.27 -4.49 4.10
N MET A 108 -7.67 -3.39 4.74
CA MET A 108 -8.95 -3.32 5.45
C MET A 108 -10.15 -3.28 4.51
N LEU A 109 -10.06 -2.54 3.40
CA LEU A 109 -11.12 -2.49 2.38
C LEU A 109 -11.21 -3.80 1.57
N ALA A 110 -10.11 -4.55 1.46
CA ALA A 110 -10.13 -5.85 0.79
C ALA A 110 -10.72 -6.99 1.64
N LEU A 111 -10.78 -6.81 2.97
CA LEU A 111 -11.29 -7.80 3.91
C LEU A 111 -12.80 -7.66 4.24
N ASN A 112 -13.44 -6.55 3.83
CA ASN A 112 -14.84 -6.23 4.14
C ASN A 112 -15.65 -5.99 2.85
#